data_AF-A0A1C6VGR7-F1
#
_entry.id   AF-A0A1C6VGR7-F1
#
_cell.length_a   1.000
_cell.length_b   1.000
_cell.length_c   1.000
_cell.angle_alpha   90.00
_cell.angle_beta   90.00
_cell.angle_gamma   90.00
#
_symmetry.space_group_name_H-M   'P 1'
#
loop_
_entity.id
_entity.type
_entity.pdbx_description
1 polymer ?
#
loop_
_entity_poly.entity_id
_entity_poly.type
_entity_poly.pdbx_seq_one_letter_code
_entity_poly.pdbx_strand_id
1 'polypeptide(L)'
;MLLVAAVALVALSACGSADARPPAKDDAPQVATLATAEPERTGSAEPKKERPRQRLDTTSEEFLAMLGPYNACMAEQGIPGKNGSAPRPTSEAEMETFEAANRVCEPQFYPLPPWEKDPANPEARDFALDVMKCLKAQGVRYVEVDEDGISLAFGGDQNDSRSISMGLDLAPECERKVAAEFK
;
A
#
# COMPACT_ATOMS: atom_id res chain seq x y z
N MET A 1 -26.18 45.49 45.80
CA MET A 1 -25.37 45.98 46.93
C MET A 1 -23.91 45.61 46.67
N LEU A 2 -23.07 46.64 46.59
CA LEU A 2 -21.62 46.73 46.82
C LEU A 2 -21.16 45.83 48.02
N LEU A 3 -19.92 45.30 48.20
CA LEU A 3 -18.54 45.73 47.89
C LEU A 3 -17.51 44.63 48.33
N VAL A 4 -16.34 44.62 47.65
CA VAL A 4 -14.93 44.45 48.18
C VAL A 4 -14.42 43.02 48.48
N ALA A 5 -13.44 42.42 47.79
CA ALA A 5 -12.08 42.77 47.30
C ALA A 5 -10.94 42.32 48.26
N ALA A 6 -9.98 41.55 47.74
CA ALA A 6 -8.57 41.58 48.15
C ALA A 6 -7.67 40.86 47.12
N VAL A 7 -6.61 41.56 46.73
CA VAL A 7 -5.55 41.23 45.76
C VAL A 7 -4.27 40.85 46.53
N ALA A 8 -3.43 39.94 46.00
CA ALA A 8 -1.95 39.87 46.13
C ALA A 8 -1.46 38.42 45.91
N LEU A 9 -0.29 38.07 45.37
CA LEU A 9 0.80 38.72 44.63
C LEU A 9 1.71 37.56 44.13
N VAL A 10 2.38 37.79 43.01
CA VAL A 10 3.27 36.85 42.29
C VAL A 10 4.60 36.65 43.03
N ALA A 11 5.17 35.43 42.99
CA ALA A 11 6.60 35.22 43.21
C ALA A 11 7.15 34.11 42.31
N LEU A 12 7.77 34.52 41.19
CA LEU A 12 8.70 33.69 40.40
C LEU A 12 9.99 33.52 41.21
N SER A 13 10.34 32.31 41.59
CA SER A 13 11.66 32.00 42.14
C SER A 13 12.66 31.79 41.00
N ALA A 14 13.29 32.89 40.59
CA ALA A 14 14.58 32.86 39.91
C ALA A 14 15.68 32.65 40.95
N CYS A 15 16.37 31.50 40.91
CA CYS A 15 17.70 31.35 41.52
C CYS A 15 18.73 31.37 40.39
N GLY A 16 19.09 32.58 39.95
CA GLY A 16 20.35 32.84 39.29
C GLY A 16 21.35 33.31 40.34
N SER A 17 22.34 32.47 40.65
CA SER A 17 23.56 32.94 41.31
C SER A 17 24.44 33.56 40.24
N ALA A 18 24.65 34.87 40.37
CA ALA A 18 25.62 35.60 39.58
C ALA A 18 27.01 35.44 40.22
N ASP A 19 27.89 34.69 39.56
CA ASP A 19 29.34 34.87 39.71
C ASP A 19 29.85 35.73 38.55
N ALA A 20 30.69 36.69 38.90
CA ALA A 20 31.08 37.84 38.10
C ALA A 20 31.85 37.48 36.81
N ARG A 21 31.56 38.20 35.73
CA ARG A 21 32.36 38.24 34.48
C ARG A 21 33.60 39.15 34.67
N PRO A 22 34.68 39.04 33.87
CA PRO A 22 34.64 39.52 32.47
C PRO A 22 35.52 38.63 31.53
N PRO A 23 35.81 39.00 30.26
CA PRO A 23 35.21 38.35 29.09
C PRO A 23 36.26 37.62 28.20
N ALA A 24 35.82 36.72 27.34
CA ALA A 24 36.04 36.78 25.87
C ALA A 24 35.95 35.41 25.18
N LYS A 25 35.54 35.53 23.90
CA LYS A 25 35.69 34.64 22.75
C LYS A 25 34.59 33.63 22.48
N ASP A 26 34.15 33.73 21.23
CA ASP A 26 33.25 32.87 20.50
C ASP A 26 33.54 31.40 20.77
N ASP A 27 32.52 30.66 21.18
CA ASP A 27 32.42 29.23 20.90
C ASP A 27 30.94 28.84 20.89
N ALA A 28 30.55 28.17 19.80
CA ALA A 28 29.20 27.72 19.52
C ALA A 28 28.61 26.88 20.68
N PRO A 29 27.28 26.80 20.83
CA PRO A 29 26.67 25.95 21.84
C PRO A 29 27.08 24.49 21.63
N GLN A 30 27.94 23.97 22.51
CA GLN A 30 28.22 22.54 22.58
C GLN A 30 27.01 21.84 23.22
N VAL A 31 26.23 21.16 22.39
CA VAL A 31 25.20 20.22 22.84
C VAL A 31 25.90 18.93 23.25
N ALA A 32 25.76 18.51 24.51
CA ALA A 32 26.30 17.24 24.99
C ALA A 32 25.49 16.07 24.41
N THR A 33 26.03 15.41 23.40
CA THR A 33 25.45 14.16 22.87
C THR A 33 25.83 13.01 23.82
N LEU A 34 24.84 12.42 24.50
CA LEU A 34 25.02 11.15 25.19
C LEU A 34 25.11 10.03 24.15
N ALA A 35 26.31 9.47 23.97
CA ALA A 35 26.51 8.26 23.19
C ALA A 35 25.88 7.08 23.94
N THR A 36 24.67 6.69 23.55
CA THR A 36 24.11 5.40 23.93
C THR A 36 24.76 4.36 23.03
N ALA A 37 25.42 3.35 23.60
CA ALA A 37 25.92 2.22 22.82
C ALA A 37 24.72 1.56 22.13
N GLU A 38 24.73 1.52 20.80
CA GLU A 38 23.75 0.73 20.05
C GLU A 38 23.90 -0.73 20.49
N PRO A 39 22.82 -1.40 20.94
CA PRO A 39 22.91 -2.83 21.20
C PRO A 39 23.35 -3.54 19.92
N GLU A 40 24.29 -4.47 20.04
CA GLU A 40 24.66 -5.33 18.92
C GLU A 40 23.39 -6.05 18.46
N ARG A 41 22.86 -5.64 17.29
CA ARG A 41 21.79 -6.35 16.61
C ARG A 41 22.36 -7.69 16.13
N THR A 42 22.31 -8.69 16.99
CA THR A 42 22.60 -10.08 16.64
C THR A 42 21.41 -10.64 15.88
N GLY A 43 21.28 -10.22 14.62
CA GLY A 43 20.18 -10.61 13.76
C GLY A 43 20.05 -9.67 12.58
N SER A 44 20.98 -9.75 11.63
CA SER A 44 20.58 -9.49 10.25
C SER A 44 19.68 -10.64 9.85
N ALA A 45 18.38 -10.51 10.10
CA ALA A 45 17.43 -11.23 9.26
C ALA A 45 17.74 -10.76 7.84
N GLU A 46 18.24 -11.66 7.00
CA GLU A 46 18.31 -11.39 5.57
C GLU A 46 16.92 -10.90 5.15
N PRO A 47 16.82 -9.78 4.41
CA PRO A 47 15.52 -9.30 3.95
C PRO A 47 14.87 -10.46 3.23
N LYS A 48 13.72 -10.93 3.75
CA LYS A 48 12.91 -11.93 3.06
C LYS A 48 12.73 -11.39 1.66
N LYS A 49 13.05 -12.19 0.65
CA LYS A 49 12.90 -11.81 -0.76
C LYS A 49 11.42 -11.51 -1.00
N GLU A 50 11.05 -10.25 -0.87
CA GLU A 50 9.66 -9.82 -0.98
C GLU A 50 9.23 -9.97 -2.44
N ARG A 51 8.01 -10.47 -2.64
CA ARG A 51 7.42 -10.56 -3.97
C ARG A 51 7.32 -9.16 -4.57
N PRO A 52 7.65 -8.96 -5.86
CA PRO A 52 7.41 -7.69 -6.52
C PRO A 52 5.95 -7.27 -6.34
N ARG A 53 5.72 -5.99 -6.04
CA ARG A 53 4.38 -5.44 -5.90
C ARG A 53 4.04 -4.59 -7.12
N GLN A 54 2.86 -4.80 -7.68
CA GLN A 54 2.31 -3.96 -8.73
C GLN A 54 2.03 -2.54 -8.19
N ARG A 55 2.05 -1.56 -9.08
CA ARG A 55 1.54 -0.21 -8.86
C ARG A 55 0.24 -0.04 -9.64
N LEU A 56 -0.59 0.94 -9.29
CA LEU A 56 -1.80 1.26 -10.08
C LEU A 56 -1.48 1.66 -11.52
N ASP A 57 -0.26 2.11 -11.81
CA ASP A 57 0.22 2.46 -13.14
C ASP A 57 1.09 1.36 -13.79
N THR A 58 1.18 0.17 -13.19
CA THR A 58 1.93 -0.95 -13.77
C THR A 58 1.34 -1.32 -15.13
N THR A 59 2.19 -1.23 -16.15
CA THR A 59 1.84 -1.60 -17.51
C THR A 59 1.82 -3.12 -17.67
N SER A 60 1.16 -3.62 -18.73
CA SER A 60 1.19 -5.05 -19.04
C SER A 60 2.61 -5.58 -19.28
N GLU A 61 3.50 -4.77 -19.88
CA GLU A 61 4.89 -5.15 -20.11
C GLU A 61 5.66 -5.28 -18.79
N GLU A 62 5.51 -4.30 -17.89
CA GLU A 62 6.11 -4.36 -16.56
C GLU A 62 5.58 -5.57 -15.76
N PHE A 63 4.27 -5.82 -15.80
CA PHE A 63 3.68 -6.99 -15.13
C PHE A 63 4.25 -8.31 -15.67
N LEU A 64 4.35 -8.46 -17.00
CA LEU A 64 4.96 -9.64 -17.62
C LEU A 64 6.43 -9.81 -17.22
N ALA A 65 7.18 -8.71 -17.10
CA ALA A 65 8.55 -8.74 -16.61
C ALA A 65 8.63 -9.21 -15.14
N MET A 66 7.67 -8.81 -14.29
CA MET A 66 7.60 -9.26 -12.89
C MET A 66 7.29 -10.77 -12.75
N LEU A 67 6.64 -11.38 -13.75
CA LEU A 67 6.28 -12.81 -13.73
C LEU A 67 7.47 -13.77 -13.97
N GLY A 68 8.66 -13.27 -14.30
CA GLY A 68 9.83 -14.10 -14.59
C GLY A 68 10.10 -15.19 -13.54
N PRO A 69 10.23 -14.86 -12.25
CA PRO A 69 10.43 -15.85 -11.18
C PRO A 69 9.27 -16.84 -11.03
N TYR A 70 8.03 -16.38 -11.16
CA TYR A 70 6.84 -17.23 -11.07
C TYR A 70 6.82 -18.26 -12.21
N ASN A 71 7.06 -17.82 -13.45
CA ASN A 71 7.10 -18.71 -14.62
C ASN A 71 8.24 -19.73 -14.53
N ALA A 72 9.40 -19.34 -13.99
CA ALA A 72 10.50 -20.27 -13.76
C ALA A 72 10.10 -21.37 -12.77
N CYS A 73 9.48 -21.00 -11.64
CA CYS A 73 8.95 -21.97 -10.68
C CYS A 73 7.90 -22.89 -11.32
N MET A 74 6.95 -22.34 -12.07
CA MET A 74 5.91 -23.15 -12.74
C MET A 74 6.52 -24.17 -13.72
N ALA A 75 7.56 -23.78 -14.46
CA ALA A 75 8.29 -24.69 -15.34
C ALA A 75 9.02 -25.81 -14.57
N GLU A 76 9.63 -25.50 -13.42
CA GLU A 76 10.24 -26.50 -12.52
C GLU A 76 9.20 -27.46 -11.94
N GLN A 77 7.96 -27.00 -11.73
CA GLN A 77 6.81 -27.85 -11.34
C GLN A 77 6.20 -28.63 -12.51
N GLY A 78 6.79 -28.58 -13.71
CA GLY A 78 6.34 -29.34 -14.88
C GLY A 78 5.29 -28.63 -15.75
N ILE A 79 5.11 -27.32 -15.57
CA ILE A 79 4.15 -26.49 -16.31
C ILE A 79 4.90 -25.47 -17.18
N PRO A 80 5.44 -25.89 -18.35
CA PRO A 80 6.19 -25.00 -19.21
C PRO A 80 5.24 -23.96 -19.83
N GLY A 81 5.49 -22.69 -19.51
CA GLY A 81 4.85 -21.55 -20.15
C GLY A 81 5.22 -21.43 -21.63
N LYS A 82 4.33 -20.82 -22.43
CA LYS A 82 4.69 -20.25 -23.73
C LYS A 82 4.75 -18.72 -23.58
N ASN A 83 5.82 -18.10 -24.07
CA ASN A 83 5.99 -16.64 -24.09
C ASN A 83 5.85 -15.94 -22.72
N GLY A 84 6.38 -16.53 -21.65
CA GLY A 84 6.35 -15.90 -20.32
C GLY A 84 4.98 -15.90 -19.65
N SER A 85 4.10 -16.85 -20.00
CA SER A 85 2.86 -17.11 -19.26
C SER A 85 2.62 -18.62 -19.17
N ALA A 86 2.19 -19.07 -17.99
CA ALA A 86 1.78 -20.46 -17.80
C ALA A 86 0.56 -20.78 -18.70
N PRO A 87 0.49 -21.98 -19.31
CA PRO A 87 -0.66 -22.41 -20.11
C PRO A 87 -1.95 -22.42 -19.29
N ARG A 88 -3.07 -22.06 -19.92
CA ARG A 88 -4.40 -22.26 -19.31
C ARG A 88 -4.75 -23.75 -19.37
N PRO A 89 -5.12 -24.40 -18.26
CA PRO A 89 -5.53 -25.79 -18.27
C PRO A 89 -6.83 -25.96 -19.08
N THR A 90 -6.94 -27.05 -19.84
CA THR A 90 -8.10 -27.35 -20.71
C THR A 90 -8.89 -28.58 -20.26
N SER A 91 -8.36 -29.31 -19.27
CA SER A 91 -9.00 -30.45 -18.62
C SER A 91 -8.88 -30.35 -17.10
N GLU A 92 -9.71 -31.11 -16.39
CA GLU A 92 -9.69 -31.18 -14.92
C GLU A 92 -8.33 -31.69 -14.39
N ALA A 93 -7.74 -32.69 -15.04
CA ALA A 93 -6.42 -33.21 -14.67
C ALA A 93 -5.29 -32.17 -14.87
N GLU A 94 -5.36 -31.37 -15.94
CA GLU A 94 -4.43 -30.25 -16.14
C GLU A 94 -4.65 -29.15 -15.10
N MET A 95 -5.90 -28.90 -14.71
CA MET A 95 -6.24 -27.92 -13.67
C MET A 95 -5.69 -28.34 -12.31
N GLU A 96 -5.85 -29.61 -11.92
CA GLU A 96 -5.31 -30.12 -10.66
C GLU A 96 -3.78 -30.01 -10.61
N THR A 97 -3.11 -30.34 -11.72
CA THR A 97 -1.65 -30.18 -11.87
C THR A 97 -1.25 -28.72 -11.75
N PHE A 98 -1.99 -27.83 -12.43
CA PHE A 98 -1.79 -26.38 -12.36
C PHE A 98 -1.93 -25.84 -10.94
N GLU A 99 -3.00 -26.19 -10.24
CA GLU A 99 -3.24 -25.75 -8.88
C GLU A 99 -2.17 -26.28 -7.90
N ALA A 100 -1.71 -27.53 -8.09
CA ALA A 100 -0.62 -28.08 -7.30
C ALA A 100 0.68 -27.30 -7.44
N ALA A 101 1.07 -26.96 -8.68
CA ALA A 101 2.21 -26.09 -8.93
C ALA A 101 1.98 -24.68 -8.38
N ASN A 102 0.80 -24.11 -8.58
CA ASN A 102 0.46 -22.76 -8.17
C ASN A 102 0.49 -22.60 -6.65
N ARG A 103 0.07 -23.61 -5.87
CA ARG A 103 0.20 -23.62 -4.41
C ARG A 103 1.65 -23.47 -3.91
N VAL A 104 2.62 -23.89 -4.71
CA VAL A 104 4.05 -23.75 -4.40
C VAL A 104 4.58 -22.39 -4.90
N CYS A 105 4.26 -22.04 -6.15
CA CYS A 105 4.88 -20.91 -6.83
C CYS A 105 4.25 -19.56 -6.50
N GLU A 106 2.93 -19.49 -6.37
CA GLU A 106 2.22 -18.22 -6.16
C GLU A 106 2.63 -17.51 -4.86
N PRO A 107 2.67 -18.18 -3.69
CA PRO A 107 2.97 -17.51 -2.43
C PRO A 107 4.38 -16.95 -2.36
N GLN A 108 5.30 -17.43 -3.21
CA GLN A 108 6.71 -17.06 -3.23
C GLN A 108 7.06 -16.07 -4.34
N PHE A 109 6.40 -16.14 -5.50
CA PHE A 109 6.90 -15.48 -6.71
C PHE A 109 5.88 -14.68 -7.51
N TYR A 110 4.58 -14.92 -7.36
CA TYR A 110 3.59 -14.18 -8.15
C TYR A 110 3.56 -12.71 -7.71
N PRO A 111 3.48 -11.70 -8.58
CA PRO A 111 3.47 -10.31 -8.12
C PRO A 111 2.29 -10.02 -7.19
N LEU A 112 2.52 -9.26 -6.11
CA LEU A 112 1.45 -8.77 -5.24
C LEU A 112 0.62 -7.72 -5.99
N PRO A 113 -0.69 -7.59 -5.71
CA PRO A 113 -1.53 -6.54 -6.31
C PRO A 113 -1.05 -5.14 -5.86
N PRO A 114 -1.52 -4.06 -6.50
CA PRO A 114 -1.38 -2.71 -5.96
C PRO A 114 -1.84 -2.64 -4.51
N TRP A 115 -1.15 -1.87 -3.67
CA TRP A 115 -1.43 -1.82 -2.22
C TRP A 115 -2.88 -1.40 -1.94
N GLU A 116 -3.43 -0.49 -2.75
CA GLU A 116 -4.80 -0.01 -2.70
C GLU A 116 -5.83 -1.10 -2.99
N LYS A 117 -5.41 -2.22 -3.59
CA LYS A 117 -6.26 -3.36 -4.00
C LYS A 117 -5.82 -4.67 -3.35
N ASP A 118 -4.95 -4.60 -2.33
CA ASP A 118 -4.46 -5.77 -1.63
C ASP A 118 -5.43 -6.15 -0.50
N PRO A 119 -5.90 -7.42 -0.41
CA PRO A 119 -6.71 -7.88 0.72
C PRO A 119 -6.05 -7.71 2.10
N ALA A 120 -4.72 -7.60 2.16
CA ALA A 120 -3.99 -7.31 3.39
C ALA A 120 -4.04 -5.82 3.80
N ASN A 121 -4.47 -4.92 2.91
CA ASN A 121 -4.64 -3.51 3.21
C ASN A 121 -6.04 -3.28 3.82
N PRO A 122 -6.14 -2.83 5.10
CA PRO A 122 -7.43 -2.57 5.73
C PRO A 122 -8.25 -1.46 5.05
N GLU A 123 -7.61 -0.61 4.25
CA GLU A 123 -8.24 0.49 3.52
C GLU A 123 -8.70 0.08 2.10
N ALA A 124 -8.36 -1.12 1.62
CA ALA A 124 -8.64 -1.54 0.24
C ALA A 124 -10.14 -1.50 -0.09
N ARG A 125 -11.00 -1.84 0.88
CA ARG A 125 -12.45 -1.76 0.70
C ARG A 125 -12.94 -0.33 0.53
N ASP A 126 -12.42 0.60 1.32
CA ASP A 126 -12.81 2.01 1.23
C ASP A 126 -12.31 2.63 -0.07
N PHE A 127 -11.09 2.27 -0.50
CA PHE A 127 -10.58 2.60 -1.82
C PHE A 127 -11.53 2.13 -2.94
N ALA A 128 -11.96 0.86 -2.92
CA ALA A 128 -12.89 0.33 -3.92
C ALA A 128 -14.23 1.09 -3.93
N LEU A 129 -14.77 1.44 -2.76
CA LEU A 129 -16.00 2.23 -2.65
C LEU A 129 -15.84 3.64 -3.22
N ASP A 130 -14.70 4.29 -3.03
CA ASP A 130 -14.45 5.63 -3.55
C ASP A 130 -14.20 5.62 -5.07
N VAL A 131 -13.55 4.58 -5.59
CA VAL A 131 -13.45 4.36 -7.04
C VAL A 131 -14.85 4.14 -7.65
N MET A 132 -15.69 3.32 -7.02
CA MET A 132 -17.09 3.13 -7.44
C MET A 132 -17.85 4.47 -7.46
N LYS A 133 -17.70 5.32 -6.43
CA LYS A 133 -18.34 6.65 -6.39
C LYS A 133 -17.86 7.54 -7.53
N CYS A 134 -16.55 7.56 -7.81
CA CYS A 134 -15.97 8.29 -8.94
C CYS A 134 -16.58 7.83 -10.27
N LEU A 135 -16.67 6.52 -10.51
CA LEU A 135 -17.23 5.95 -11.72
C LEU A 135 -18.71 6.31 -11.90
N LYS A 136 -19.50 6.24 -10.83
CA LYS A 136 -20.91 6.68 -10.84
C LYS A 136 -21.04 8.16 -11.16
N ALA A 137 -20.18 9.01 -10.60
CA ALA A 137 -20.16 10.44 -10.89
C ALA A 137 -19.80 10.73 -12.35
N GLN A 138 -18.99 9.88 -12.98
CA GLN A 138 -18.67 9.98 -14.40
C GLN A 138 -19.72 9.37 -15.34
N GLY A 139 -20.75 8.71 -14.80
CA GLY A 139 -21.92 8.23 -15.56
C GLY A 139 -21.98 6.72 -15.77
N VAL A 140 -21.11 5.93 -15.13
CA VAL A 140 -21.22 4.47 -15.11
C VAL A 140 -22.43 4.09 -14.24
N ARG A 141 -23.45 3.51 -14.87
CA ARG A 141 -24.75 3.27 -14.22
C ARG A 141 -24.75 2.02 -13.34
N TYR A 142 -24.25 0.93 -13.86
CA TYR A 142 -24.19 -0.36 -13.17
C TYR A 142 -22.74 -0.69 -12.82
N VAL A 143 -22.34 -0.22 -11.64
CA VAL A 143 -21.06 -0.55 -11.01
C VAL A 143 -21.26 -0.71 -9.50
N GLU A 144 -20.66 -1.75 -8.95
CA GLU A 144 -20.73 -2.11 -7.54
C GLU A 144 -19.41 -2.74 -7.07
N VAL A 145 -19.16 -2.69 -5.77
CA VAL A 145 -18.07 -3.46 -5.17
C VAL A 145 -18.56 -4.90 -5.04
N ASP A 146 -17.75 -5.83 -5.53
CA ASP A 146 -18.06 -7.26 -5.58
C ASP A 146 -18.07 -7.90 -4.17
N GLU A 147 -18.43 -9.19 -4.08
CA GLU A 147 -18.55 -9.93 -2.83
C GLU A 147 -17.22 -10.02 -2.04
N ASP A 148 -16.08 -9.95 -2.74
CA ASP A 148 -14.75 -9.92 -2.13
C ASP A 148 -14.43 -8.60 -1.40
N GLY A 149 -15.27 -7.57 -1.59
CA GLY A 149 -15.16 -6.26 -0.96
C GLY A 149 -14.10 -5.34 -1.58
N ILE A 150 -13.39 -5.74 -2.64
CA ILE A 150 -12.26 -4.99 -3.21
C ILE A 150 -12.36 -4.88 -4.74
N SER A 151 -12.90 -5.90 -5.40
CA SER A 151 -13.13 -5.91 -6.84
C SER A 151 -14.35 -5.06 -7.22
N LEU A 152 -14.36 -4.58 -8.46
CA LEU A 152 -15.49 -3.85 -9.04
C LEU A 152 -16.20 -4.72 -10.08
N ALA A 153 -17.50 -4.92 -9.89
CA ALA A 153 -18.37 -5.56 -10.86
C ALA A 153 -19.07 -4.50 -11.72
N PHE A 154 -19.22 -4.78 -13.02
CA PHE A 154 -19.82 -3.88 -13.99
C PHE A 154 -20.97 -4.58 -14.74
N GLY A 155 -21.98 -3.81 -15.13
CA GLY A 155 -23.08 -4.27 -16.00
C GLY A 155 -24.34 -4.75 -15.27
N GLY A 156 -24.26 -5.06 -13.98
CA GLY A 156 -25.38 -5.52 -13.15
C GLY A 156 -26.06 -6.78 -13.71
N ASP A 157 -27.26 -7.10 -13.19
CA ASP A 157 -28.01 -8.32 -13.55
C ASP A 157 -28.29 -8.48 -15.06
N GLN A 158 -28.29 -7.38 -15.81
CA GLN A 158 -28.63 -7.36 -17.23
C GLN A 158 -27.39 -7.36 -18.15
N ASN A 159 -26.17 -7.43 -17.59
CA ASN A 159 -24.93 -7.40 -18.35
C ASN A 159 -24.87 -6.19 -19.31
N ASP A 160 -25.19 -5.00 -18.79
CA ASP A 160 -25.26 -3.76 -19.57
C ASP A 160 -23.91 -3.42 -20.19
N SER A 161 -23.79 -3.62 -21.51
CA SER A 161 -22.54 -3.46 -22.25
C SER A 161 -21.95 -2.05 -22.15
N ARG A 162 -22.81 -1.03 -22.06
CA ARG A 162 -22.37 0.35 -21.90
C ARG A 162 -21.65 0.57 -20.57
N SER A 163 -22.22 0.11 -19.46
CA SER A 163 -21.61 0.24 -18.14
C SER A 163 -20.31 -0.56 -18.04
N ILE A 164 -20.23 -1.72 -18.69
CA ILE A 164 -19.00 -2.53 -18.77
C ILE A 164 -17.90 -1.78 -19.51
N SER A 165 -18.14 -1.37 -20.76
CA SER A 165 -17.12 -0.67 -21.56
C SER A 165 -16.69 0.64 -20.90
N MET A 166 -17.66 1.46 -20.50
CA MET A 166 -17.38 2.75 -19.87
C MET A 166 -16.70 2.59 -18.50
N GLY A 167 -17.08 1.57 -17.73
CA GLY A 167 -16.46 1.26 -16.45
C GLY A 167 -14.98 0.87 -16.59
N LEU A 168 -14.67 -0.03 -17.52
CA LEU A 168 -13.30 -0.46 -17.80
C LEU A 168 -12.42 0.68 -18.34
N ASP A 169 -12.99 1.54 -19.20
CA ASP A 169 -12.26 2.67 -19.77
C ASP A 169 -11.92 3.74 -18.70
N LEU A 170 -12.82 3.99 -17.75
CA LEU A 170 -12.69 5.06 -16.76
C LEU A 170 -12.05 4.62 -15.43
N ALA A 171 -12.07 3.31 -15.11
CA ALA A 171 -11.54 2.78 -13.86
C ALA A 171 -10.10 3.23 -13.57
N PRO A 172 -9.13 3.16 -14.50
CA PRO A 172 -7.75 3.56 -14.21
C PRO A 172 -7.63 5.05 -13.81
N GLU A 173 -8.45 5.94 -14.38
CA GLU A 173 -8.45 7.35 -14.01
C GLU A 173 -9.02 7.54 -12.60
N CYS A 174 -10.16 6.92 -12.30
CA CYS A 174 -10.76 6.98 -10.98
C CYS A 174 -9.85 6.38 -9.90
N GLU A 175 -9.20 5.23 -10.16
CA GLU A 175 -8.22 4.62 -9.26
C GLU A 175 -7.06 5.59 -8.94
N ARG A 176 -6.46 6.22 -9.97
CA ARG A 176 -5.38 7.19 -9.76
C ARG A 176 -5.83 8.44 -9.00
N LYS A 177 -7.04 8.93 -9.29
CA LYS A 177 -7.60 10.10 -8.61
C LYS A 177 -7.79 9.81 -7.12
N VAL A 178 -8.44 8.69 -6.79
CA VAL A 178 -8.67 8.28 -5.41
C VAL A 178 -7.34 8.04 -4.70
N ALA A 179 -6.39 7.31 -5.32
CA ALA A 179 -5.09 7.06 -4.72
C ALA A 179 -4.27 8.34 -4.42
N ALA A 180 -4.49 9.42 -5.18
CA ALA A 180 -3.85 10.70 -4.90
C ALA A 180 -4.42 11.40 -3.65
N GLU A 181 -5.63 11.06 -3.24
CA GLU A 181 -6.34 11.61 -2.07
C GLU A 181 -6.05 10.82 -0.78
N PHE A 182 -5.60 9.56 -0.89
CA PHE A 182 -5.27 8.65 0.24
C PHE A 182 -3.86 8.84 0.83
N LYS A 183 -3.15 9.92 0.47
CA LYS A 183 -1.75 10.17 0.90
C LYS A 183 -1.64 10.97 2.19
#